data_AF-A0A963NUU7-F1
#
_entry.id   AF-A0A963NUU7-F1
#
_cell.length_a   1.000
_cell.length_b   1.000
_cell.length_c   1.000
_cell.angle_alpha   90.00
_cell.angle_beta   90.00
_cell.angle_gamma   90.00
#
_symmetry.space_group_name_H-M   'P 1'
#
loop_
_entity.id
_entity.type
_entity.pdbx_description
1 polymer ?
#
loop_
_entity_poly.entity_id
_entity_poly.type
_entity_poly.pdbx_seq_one_letter_code
_entity_poly.pdbx_strand_id
1 'polypeptide(L)'
;MTDLMVQDVARQAIWVMLKVGAPMMLVALVVGLCVSLLQALTQIQEMTLTFVPKILAMFMTLMVATPFMLATLVEFTQTLFLRIAGVDAG
;
A
#
# COMPACT_ATOMS: atom_id res chain seq x y z
N MET A 1 -18.48 13.23 21.03
CA MET A 1 -17.83 12.90 19.74
C MET A 1 -18.59 13.63 18.66
N THR A 2 -18.09 14.78 18.24
CA THR A 2 -18.69 15.62 17.20
C THR A 2 -18.55 14.91 15.85
N ASP A 3 -19.56 14.98 14.99
CA ASP A 3 -19.58 14.35 13.65
C ASP A 3 -18.31 14.65 12.82
N LEU A 4 -17.78 15.86 13.00
CA LEU A 4 -16.52 16.34 12.40
C LEU A 4 -15.29 15.50 12.78
N MET A 5 -15.17 15.05 14.04
CA MET A 5 -14.02 14.24 14.47
C MET A 5 -14.02 12.87 13.79
N VAL A 6 -15.20 12.28 13.61
CA VAL A 6 -15.36 11.00 12.91
C VAL A 6 -14.99 11.15 11.44
N GLN A 7 -15.44 12.24 10.80
CA GLN A 7 -15.13 12.54 9.40
C GLN A 7 -13.62 12.74 9.18
N ASP A 8 -12.94 13.45 10.07
CA ASP A 8 -11.50 13.69 9.95
C ASP A 8 -10.68 12.42 10.15
N VAL A 9 -11.03 11.58 11.14
CA VAL A 9 -10.40 10.28 11.35
C VAL A 9 -10.60 9.38 10.13
N ALA A 10 -11.82 9.33 9.57
CA ALA A 10 -12.12 8.54 8.38
C ALA A 10 -11.30 9.00 7.17
N ARG A 11 -11.22 10.32 6.92
CA ARG A 11 -10.38 10.88 5.85
C ARG A 11 -8.92 10.50 6.03
N GLN A 12 -8.40 10.61 7.25
CA GLN A 12 -7.00 10.33 7.55
C GLN A 12 -6.68 8.83 7.42
N ALA A 13 -7.61 7.95 7.82
CA ALA A 13 -7.51 6.52 7.62
C ALA A 13 -7.41 6.15 6.13
N ILE A 14 -8.25 6.75 5.27
CA ILE A 14 -8.20 6.53 3.81
C ILE A 14 -6.84 6.95 3.25
N TRP A 15 -6.31 8.10 3.68
CA TRP A 15 -5.00 8.57 3.26
C TRP A 15 -3.87 7.63 3.67
N VAL A 16 -3.91 7.10 4.89
CA VAL A 16 -2.93 6.12 5.38
C VAL A 16 -3.01 4.82 4.58
N MET A 17 -4.23 4.34 4.32
CA MET A 17 -4.45 3.14 3.49
C MET A 17 -3.87 3.30 2.09
N LEU A 18 -4.08 4.47 1.46
CA LEU A 18 -3.51 4.79 0.15
C LEU A 18 -1.99 4.86 0.19
N LYS A 19 -1.40 5.52 1.20
CA LYS A 19 0.07 5.61 1.35
C LYS A 19 0.71 4.24 1.52
N VAL A 20 0.12 3.39 2.36
CA VAL A 20 0.61 2.04 2.63
C VAL A 20 0.46 1.13 1.41
N GLY A 21 -0.63 1.27 0.65
CA GLY A 21 -0.88 0.48 -0.57
C GLY A 21 -0.11 0.96 -1.81
N ALA A 22 0.21 2.26 -1.89
CA ALA A 22 0.86 2.88 -3.05
C ALA A 22 2.12 2.15 -3.57
N PRO A 23 3.13 1.82 -2.75
CA PRO A 23 4.34 1.15 -3.26
C PRO A 23 4.03 -0.22 -3.87
N MET A 24 3.15 -1.01 -3.26
CA MET A 24 2.78 -2.32 -3.75
C MET A 24 1.95 -2.23 -5.04
N MET A 25 0.99 -1.30 -5.11
CA MET A 25 0.17 -1.08 -6.30
C MET A 25 0.99 -0.62 -7.50
N LEU A 26 1.93 0.31 -7.29
CA LEU A 26 2.80 0.81 -8.36
C LEU A 26 3.66 -0.31 -8.95
N VAL A 27 4.29 -1.13 -8.10
CA VAL A 27 5.14 -2.23 -8.61
C VAL A 27 4.29 -3.31 -9.28
N ALA A 28 3.14 -3.67 -8.71
CA ALA A 28 2.22 -4.63 -9.33
C ALA A 28 1.76 -4.17 -10.72
N LEU A 29 1.50 -2.87 -10.89
CA LEU A 29 1.12 -2.28 -12.17
C LEU A 29 2.27 -2.33 -13.17
N VAL A 30 3.45 -1.82 -12.81
CA VAL A 30 4.62 -1.77 -13.71
C VAL A 30 5.01 -3.18 -14.16
N VAL A 31 5.17 -4.10 -13.22
CA VAL A 31 5.59 -5.48 -13.52
C VAL A 31 4.50 -6.23 -14.27
N GLY A 32 3.24 -6.05 -13.90
CA GLY A 32 2.10 -6.63 -14.61
C GLY A 32 2.06 -6.19 -16.08
N LEU A 33 2.26 -4.89 -16.32
CA LEU A 33 2.31 -4.33 -17.68
C LEU A 33 3.51 -4.86 -18.47
N CYS A 34 4.71 -4.80 -17.90
CA CYS A 34 5.92 -5.32 -18.56
C CYS A 34 5.77 -6.80 -18.95
N VAL A 35 5.27 -7.64 -18.03
CA VAL A 35 5.06 -9.06 -18.29
C VAL A 35 3.98 -9.29 -19.34
N SER A 36 2.86 -8.55 -19.30
CA SER A 36 1.80 -8.67 -20.32
C SER A 36 2.27 -8.27 -21.71
N LEU A 37 3.16 -7.27 -21.80
CA LEU A 37 3.72 -6.83 -23.07
C LEU A 37 4.67 -7.89 -23.64
N LEU A 38 5.55 -8.47 -22.82
CA LEU A 38 6.43 -9.56 -23.23
C LEU A 38 5.65 -10.80 -23.67
N GLN A 39 4.57 -11.12 -22.96
CA GLN A 39 3.66 -12.22 -23.30
C GLN A 39 3.01 -11.99 -24.68
N ALA A 40 2.58 -10.76 -24.96
CA ALA A 40 1.99 -10.39 -26.25
C ALA A 40 3.01 -10.40 -27.40
N LEU A 41 4.22 -9.86 -27.17
CA LEU A 41 5.27 -9.76 -28.20
C LEU A 41 5.86 -11.12 -28.59
N THR A 42 5.97 -12.05 -27.65
CA THR A 42 6.56 -13.39 -27.89
C THR A 42 5.54 -14.46 -28.24
N GLN A 43 4.24 -14.16 -28.13
CA GLN A 43 3.13 -15.10 -28.31
C GLN A 43 3.15 -16.31 -27.34
N ILE A 44 3.98 -16.30 -26.29
CA ILE A 44 4.05 -17.38 -25.30
C ILE A 44 3.02 -17.11 -24.21
N GLN A 45 1.92 -17.86 -24.18
CA GLN A 45 0.85 -17.72 -23.17
C GLN A 45 0.92 -18.73 -22.03
N GLU A 46 2.14 -19.03 -21.56
CA GLU A 46 2.34 -19.96 -20.45
C GLU A 46 2.02 -19.29 -19.10
N MET A 47 1.04 -19.84 -18.39
CA MET A 47 0.55 -19.33 -17.09
C MET A 47 1.65 -19.24 -16.02
N THR A 48 2.66 -20.11 -16.06
CA THR A 48 3.75 -20.14 -15.08
C THR A 48 4.74 -18.99 -15.26
N LEU A 49 5.03 -18.62 -16.53
CA LEU A 49 6.01 -17.59 -16.88
C LEU A 49 5.51 -16.18 -16.53
N THR A 50 4.19 -15.96 -16.53
CA THR A 50 3.61 -14.70 -16.07
C THR A 50 3.51 -14.59 -14.55
N PHE A 51 3.45 -15.72 -13.85
CA PHE A 51 3.24 -15.77 -12.40
C PHE A 51 4.54 -15.56 -11.61
N VAL A 52 5.63 -16.22 -12.00
CA VAL A 52 6.90 -16.20 -11.25
C VAL A 52 7.54 -14.80 -11.16
N PRO A 53 7.73 -14.04 -12.26
CA PRO A 53 8.33 -12.71 -12.20
C PRO A 53 7.49 -11.73 -11.38
N LYS A 54 6.15 -11.84 -11.46
CA LYS A 54 5.22 -10.99 -10.70
C LYS A 54 5.34 -11.26 -9.20
N ILE A 55 5.38 -12.52 -8.78
CA ILE A 55 5.57 -12.88 -7.37
C ILE A 55 6.90 -12.36 -6.83
N LEU A 56 7.99 -12.59 -7.55
CA LEU A 56 9.32 -12.14 -7.11
C LEU A 56 9.36 -10.62 -6.92
N ALA A 57 8.78 -9.86 -7.85
CA ALA A 57 8.72 -8.41 -7.73
C ALA A 57 7.85 -7.95 -6.55
N MET A 58 6.71 -8.60 -6.30
CA MET A 58 5.86 -8.31 -5.13
C MET A 58 6.61 -8.59 -3.83
N PHE A 59 7.32 -9.72 -3.72
CA PHE A 59 8.13 -10.06 -2.54
C PHE A 59 9.24 -9.04 -2.29
N MET A 60 9.98 -8.65 -3.34
CA MET A 60 11.04 -7.64 -3.24
C MET A 60 10.46 -6.29 -2.80
N THR A 61 9.32 -5.89 -3.35
CA THR A 61 8.64 -4.66 -2.97
C THR A 61 8.21 -4.70 -1.51
N LEU A 62 7.65 -5.82 -1.06
CA LEU A 62 7.22 -5.99 0.31
C LEU A 62 8.43 -5.88 1.26
N MET A 63 9.55 -6.56 0.96
CA MET A 63 10.79 -6.46 1.75
C MET A 63 11.28 -5.02 1.91
N VAL A 64 11.27 -4.24 0.83
CA VAL A 64 11.77 -2.86 0.84
C VAL A 64 10.75 -1.89 1.45
N ALA A 65 9.46 -2.08 1.19
CA ALA A 65 8.39 -1.18 1.65
C ALA A 65 7.94 -1.46 3.09
N THR A 66 8.23 -2.64 3.66
CA THR A 66 7.87 -3.02 5.04
C THR A 66 8.18 -1.95 6.08
N PRO A 67 9.43 -1.43 6.20
CA PRO A 67 9.74 -0.43 7.22
C PRO A 67 8.93 0.85 7.06
N PHE A 68 8.69 1.29 5.81
CA PHE A 68 7.89 2.46 5.50
C PHE A 68 6.41 2.27 5.85
N MET A 69 5.83 1.12 5.49
CA MET A 69 4.45 0.77 5.78
C MET A 69 4.21 0.70 7.30
N LEU A 70 5.14 0.08 8.03
CA LEU A 70 5.08 0.00 9.50
C LEU A 70 5.20 1.38 10.15
N ALA A 71 6.14 2.21 9.72
CA ALA A 71 6.29 3.57 10.26
C ALA A 71 4.99 4.38 10.10
N THR A 72 4.38 4.32 8.91
CA THR A 72 3.12 5.03 8.61
C THR A 72 1.96 4.53 9.49
N LEU A 73 1.85 3.21 9.70
CA LEU A 73 0.80 2.63 10.54
C LEU A 73 1.01 2.96 12.03
N VAL A 74 2.26 2.93 12.50
CA VAL A 74 2.59 3.28 13.90
C VAL A 74 2.27 4.75 14.16
N GLU A 75 2.66 5.66 13.27
CA GLU A 75 2.35 7.09 13.38
C GLU A 75 0.85 7.37 13.43
N PHE A 76 0.08 6.72 12.54
CA PHE A 76 -1.37 6.83 12.55
C PHE A 76 -1.98 6.30 13.84
N THR A 77 -1.51 5.15 14.32
CA THR A 77 -1.99 4.53 15.56
C THR A 77 -1.68 5.40 16.77
N GLN A 78 -0.47 5.96 16.87
CA GLN A 78 -0.10 6.90 17.92
C GLN A 78 -0.99 8.15 17.91
N THR A 79 -1.25 8.71 16.72
CA THR A 79 -2.16 9.85 16.56
C THR A 79 -3.57 9.53 17.07
N LEU A 80 -4.09 8.33 16.78
CA LEU A 80 -5.38 7.89 17.31
C LEU A 80 -5.36 7.74 18.83
N PHE A 81 -4.32 7.14 19.41
CA PHE A 81 -4.21 7.00 20.86
C PHE A 81 -4.15 8.35 21.58
N LEU A 82 -3.42 9.32 21.02
CA LEU A 82 -3.36 10.69 21.57
C LEU A 82 -4.73 11.38 21.55
N ARG A 83 -5.47 11.25 20.44
CA ARG A 83 -6.85 11.77 20.32
C ARG A 83 -7.81 11.10 21.30
N ILE A 84 -7.67 9.79 21.53
CA ILE A 84 -8.50 9.05 22.50
C ILE A 84 -8.18 9.47 23.94
N ALA A 85 -6.90 9.74 24.25
CA ALA A 85 -6.46 10.18 25.57
C ALA A 85 -6.95 11.61 25.92
N GLY A 86 -7.64 12.30 25.01
CA GLY A 86 -8.10 13.67 25.22
C GLY A 86 -6.97 14.69 25.28
N VAL A 87 -5.76 14.30 24.86
CA VAL A 87 -4.64 15.21 24.65
C VAL A 87 -4.80 15.81 23.25
N ASP A 88 -5.87 16.58 23.10
CA ASP A 88 -6.02 17.50 21.98
C ASP A 88 -5.13 18.71 22.30
N ALA A 89 -3.91 18.72 21.77
CA ALA A 89 -3.11 19.94 21.71
C ALA A 89 -3.67 20.84 20.60
N GLY A 90 -4.83 21.45 20.84
CA GLY A 90 -5.49 22.39 19.93
C GLY A 90 -6.99 22.20 19.81
#